data_AF-A0A7J8ILA4-F1
#
_entry.id   AF-A0A7J8ILA4-F1
#
_cell.length_a   1.000
_cell.length_b   1.000
_cell.length_c   1.000
_cell.angle_alpha   90.00
_cell.angle_beta   90.00
_cell.angle_gamma   90.00
#
_symmetry.space_group_name_H-M   'P 1'
#
loop_
_entity.id
_entity.type
_entity.pdbx_description
1 polymer ?
#
loop_
_entity_poly.entity_id
_entity_poly.type
_entity_poly.pdbx_seq_one_letter_code
_entity_poly.pdbx_strand_id
1 'polypeptide(L)'
;MDIIKGEEKEQGLVSIFRQIVHENFQNLRNELELRIQEVNRTSNYLNPKKPSSRHIVLKLSKVDNKDRILRAAREKKKVIYKGKPIRLSLDFSAQPLQTRKEWNQIFELLSKRNYQSRIMYPTKLSFKYEGEI
;
A
#
# COMPACT_ATOMS: atom_id res chain seq x y z
N MET A 1 4.46 4.60 2.84
CA MET A 1 5.58 4.67 1.86
C MET A 1 6.87 5.00 2.58
N ASP A 2 8.01 4.46 2.12
CA ASP A 2 9.33 4.71 2.71
C ASP A 2 10.06 5.81 1.95
N ILE A 3 10.05 7.02 2.50
CA ILE A 3 10.68 8.21 1.92
C ILE A 3 11.52 8.88 3.01
N ILE A 4 12.70 9.39 2.65
CA ILE A 4 13.64 10.02 3.59
C ILE A 4 13.02 11.30 4.20
N LYS A 5 13.34 11.57 5.47
CA LYS A 5 12.84 12.74 6.21
C LYS A 5 13.58 14.01 5.75
N GLY A 6 12.89 14.94 5.11
CA GLY A 6 13.45 16.24 4.68
C GLY A 6 12.74 16.86 3.47
N GLU A 7 12.42 16.05 2.46
CA GLU A 7 11.87 16.52 1.17
C GLU A 7 10.46 17.12 1.25
N GLU A 8 9.72 16.84 2.31
CA GLU A 8 8.34 17.27 2.49
C GLU A 8 8.19 18.78 2.69
N LYS A 9 9.25 19.43 3.19
CA LYS A 9 9.26 20.88 3.43
C LYS A 9 9.39 21.69 2.15
N GLU A 10 10.00 21.13 1.11
CA GLU A 10 10.26 21.84 -0.16
C GLU A 10 9.17 21.60 -1.21
N GLN A 11 8.65 20.37 -1.31
CA GLN A 11 7.71 20.00 -2.38
C GLN A 11 6.29 19.71 -1.87
N GLY A 12 6.11 19.45 -0.58
CA GLY A 12 4.84 19.00 0.00
C GLY A 12 4.53 17.52 -0.27
N LEU A 13 3.88 16.86 0.69
CA LEU A 13 3.60 15.42 0.65
C LEU A 13 2.75 14.96 -0.55
N VAL A 14 1.84 15.82 -0.99
CA VAL A 14 0.92 15.54 -2.12
C VAL A 14 1.67 15.49 -3.45
N SER A 15 2.66 16.36 -3.66
CA SER A 15 3.42 16.39 -4.92
C SER A 15 4.33 15.16 -5.05
N ILE A 16 4.93 14.72 -3.94
CA ILE A 16 5.73 13.49 -3.87
C ILE A 16 4.89 12.29 -4.33
N PHE A 17 3.66 12.18 -3.84
CA PHE A 17 2.77 11.10 -4.27
C PHE A 17 2.42 11.18 -5.75
N ARG A 18 2.14 12.38 -6.27
CA ARG A 18 1.88 12.58 -7.71
C ARG A 18 3.08 12.19 -8.55
N GLN A 19 4.30 12.55 -8.13
CA GLN A 19 5.53 12.18 -8.80
C GLN A 19 5.72 10.66 -8.82
N ILE A 20 5.47 9.96 -7.71
CA ILE A 20 5.52 8.50 -7.64
C ILE A 20 4.55 7.86 -8.64
N VAL A 21 3.30 8.36 -8.70
CA VAL A 21 2.31 7.81 -9.63
C VAL A 21 2.76 8.03 -11.07
N HIS A 22 3.27 9.22 -11.38
CA HIS A 22 3.73 9.59 -12.71
C HIS A 22 4.98 8.81 -13.16
N GLU A 23 5.94 8.59 -12.26
CA GLU A 23 7.15 7.80 -12.53
C GLU A 23 6.83 6.31 -12.70
N ASN A 24 5.79 5.80 -12.03
CA ASN A 24 5.56 4.36 -11.96
C ASN A 24 4.39 3.81 -12.75
N PHE A 25 3.30 4.56 -12.89
CA PHE A 25 2.02 4.03 -13.35
C PHE A 25 1.48 4.87 -14.51
N GLN A 26 1.92 4.54 -15.74
CA GLN A 26 1.49 5.25 -16.96
C GLN A 26 -0.04 5.24 -17.13
N ASN A 27 -0.67 4.09 -16.88
CA ASN A 27 -2.12 3.91 -17.00
C ASN A 27 -2.91 4.80 -16.01
N LEU A 28 -2.29 5.11 -14.87
CA LEU A 28 -2.92 5.87 -13.79
C LEU A 28 -2.60 7.37 -13.88
N ARG A 29 -1.72 7.79 -14.79
CA ARG A 29 -1.25 9.18 -14.94
C ARG A 29 -2.38 10.12 -15.37
N ASN A 30 -3.27 9.65 -16.23
CA ASN A 30 -4.32 10.47 -16.86
C ASN A 30 -5.73 10.16 -16.33
N GLU A 31 -5.96 8.94 -15.82
CA GLU A 31 -7.31 8.48 -15.42
C GLU A 31 -7.67 8.81 -13.96
N LEU A 32 -6.69 8.94 -13.08
CA LEU A 32 -6.97 9.13 -11.67
C LEU A 32 -7.09 10.62 -11.32
N GLU A 33 -8.32 11.08 -11.10
CA GLU A 33 -8.56 12.19 -10.18
C GLU A 33 -8.10 11.74 -8.77
N LEU A 34 -6.82 11.94 -8.48
CA LEU A 34 -6.23 11.70 -7.17
C LEU A 34 -6.70 12.77 -6.19
N ARG A 35 -7.97 12.67 -5.78
CA ARG A 35 -8.51 13.42 -4.64
C ARG A 35 -7.97 12.79 -3.36
N ILE A 36 -6.90 13.39 -2.87
CA ILE A 36 -6.25 13.00 -1.62
C ILE A 36 -6.96 13.76 -0.50
N GLN A 37 -7.51 13.02 0.47
CA GLN A 37 -8.21 13.60 1.60
C GLN A 37 -7.22 14.07 2.66
N GLU A 38 -6.25 13.24 3.00
CA GLU A 38 -5.24 13.54 4.01
C GLU A 38 -3.90 12.88 3.61
N VAL A 39 -2.79 13.56 3.86
CA VAL A 39 -1.46 12.96 3.82
C VAL A 39 -0.71 13.35 5.07
N ASN A 40 -0.33 12.35 5.86
CA ASN A 40 0.37 12.57 7.10
C ASN A 40 1.57 11.63 7.18
N ARG A 41 2.66 12.16 7.74
CA ARG A 41 3.75 11.32 8.23
C ARG A 41 3.31 10.70 9.55
N THR A 42 3.55 9.40 9.74
CA THR A 42 3.31 8.77 11.03
C THR A 42 4.14 9.47 12.12
N SER A 43 3.47 9.89 13.21
CA SER A 43 4.11 10.55 14.35
C SER A 43 5.05 9.56 15.05
N ASN A 44 6.16 10.07 15.60
CA ASN A 44 7.19 9.26 16.23
C ASN A 44 7.32 9.68 17.70
N TYR A 45 6.39 9.24 18.55
CA TYR A 45 6.47 9.52 19.99
C TYR A 45 7.65 8.81 20.67
N LEU A 46 8.21 7.77 20.03
CA LEU A 46 9.16 6.86 20.67
C LEU A 46 10.64 7.27 20.51
N ASN A 47 11.02 8.04 19.48
CA ASN A 47 12.42 8.46 19.34
C ASN A 47 12.64 9.66 18.38
N PRO A 48 12.77 10.90 18.88
CA PRO A 48 12.96 12.08 18.03
C PRO A 48 14.33 12.13 17.32
N LYS A 49 15.35 11.41 17.83
CA LYS A 49 16.74 11.45 17.36
C LYS A 49 17.07 10.47 16.23
N LYS A 50 16.16 9.56 15.84
CA LYS A 50 16.42 8.56 14.79
C LYS A 50 16.16 9.17 13.39
N PRO A 51 17.14 9.19 12.46
CA PRO A 51 16.96 9.71 11.10
C PRO A 51 16.26 8.72 10.15
N SER A 52 15.74 7.59 10.64
CA SER A 52 15.07 6.58 9.81
C SER A 52 13.89 7.16 9.03
N SER A 53 13.78 6.77 7.76
CA SER A 53 12.63 7.03 6.90
C SER A 53 11.32 6.68 7.63
N ARG A 54 10.44 7.66 7.79
CA ARG A 54 9.11 7.46 8.40
C ARG A 54 8.10 7.10 7.33
N HIS A 55 7.18 6.20 7.65
CA HIS A 55 6.09 5.88 6.75
C HIS A 55 5.21 7.12 6.52
N ILE A 56 4.91 7.38 5.26
CA ILE A 56 3.85 8.32 4.85
C ILE A 56 2.55 7.52 4.73
N VAL A 57 1.52 7.98 5.44
CA VAL A 57 0.15 7.49 5.38
C VAL A 57 -0.66 8.44 4.52
N LEU A 58 -1.35 7.86 3.54
CA LEU A 58 -2.12 8.62 2.56
C LEU A 58 -3.54 8.10 2.53
N LYS A 59 -4.50 9.01 2.73
CA LYS A 59 -5.93 8.74 2.71
C LYS A 59 -6.50 9.26 1.41
N LEU A 60 -6.92 8.35 0.54
CA LEU A 60 -7.60 8.65 -0.71
C LEU A 60 -9.10 8.77 -0.46
N SER A 61 -9.78 9.69 -1.15
CA SER A 61 -11.23 9.87 -1.00
C SER A 61 -12.04 8.70 -1.58
N LYS A 62 -11.54 8.05 -2.64
CA LYS A 62 -12.17 6.92 -3.30
C LYS A 62 -11.42 5.63 -2.97
N VAL A 63 -12.16 4.60 -2.52
CA VAL A 63 -11.60 3.28 -2.20
C VAL A 63 -11.11 2.56 -3.47
N ASP A 64 -11.84 2.68 -4.58
CA ASP A 64 -11.45 2.08 -5.86
C ASP A 64 -10.07 2.54 -6.34
N ASN A 65 -9.78 3.83 -6.16
CA ASN A 65 -8.49 4.41 -6.52
C ASN A 65 -7.34 3.77 -5.73
N LYS A 66 -7.57 3.53 -4.43
CA LYS A 66 -6.60 2.88 -3.53
C LYS A 66 -6.28 1.46 -4.00
N ASP A 67 -7.30 0.68 -4.33
CA ASP A 67 -7.13 -0.71 -4.75
C ASP A 67 -6.48 -0.82 -6.13
N ARG A 68 -6.81 0.07 -7.07
CA ARG A 68 -6.16 0.14 -8.38
C ARG A 68 -4.67 0.43 -8.26
N ILE A 69 -4.29 1.44 -7.46
CA ILE A 69 -2.88 1.81 -7.25
C ILE A 69 -2.11 0.65 -6.61
N LEU A 70 -2.69 0.00 -5.59
CA LEU A 70 -2.02 -1.12 -4.92
C LEU A 70 -1.92 -2.36 -5.82
N ARG A 71 -2.91 -2.60 -6.68
CA ARG A 71 -2.85 -3.67 -7.68
C ARG A 71 -1.74 -3.40 -8.69
N ALA A 72 -1.68 -2.19 -9.25
CA ALA A 72 -0.62 -1.78 -10.16
C ALA A 72 0.77 -1.86 -9.51
N ALA A 73 0.89 -1.46 -8.24
CA ALA A 73 2.14 -1.56 -7.49
C ALA A 73 2.59 -3.03 -7.31
N ARG A 74 1.66 -3.95 -7.05
CA ARG A 74 1.94 -5.38 -6.91
C ARG A 74 2.34 -6.01 -8.24
N GLU A 75 1.64 -5.66 -9.33
CA GLU A 75 1.94 -6.14 -10.69
C GLU A 75 3.34 -5.68 -11.13
N LYS A 76 3.68 -4.41 -10.87
CA LYS A 76 4.99 -3.85 -11.22
C LYS A 76 6.14 -4.41 -10.37
N LYS A 77 5.86 -4.92 -9.16
CA LYS A 77 6.82 -5.43 -8.13
C LYS A 77 7.85 -4.42 -7.60
N LYS A 78 8.37 -3.51 -8.42
CA LYS A 78 9.28 -2.41 -8.06
C LYS A 78 8.62 -1.06 -8.33
N VAL A 79 8.41 -0.30 -7.26
CA VAL A 79 8.04 1.11 -7.33
C VAL A 79 9.28 1.93 -7.01
N ILE A 80 9.58 2.93 -7.82
CA ILE A 80 10.80 3.75 -7.72
C ILE A 80 10.41 5.20 -7.48
N TYR A 81 11.14 5.91 -6.64
CA TYR A 81 11.00 7.34 -6.48
C TYR A 81 12.38 7.98 -6.47
N LYS A 82 12.64 8.91 -7.39
CA LYS A 82 13.98 9.53 -7.55
C LYS A 82 15.12 8.51 -7.59
N GLY A 83 14.92 7.41 -8.32
CA GLY A 83 15.91 6.32 -8.44
C GLY A 83 16.00 5.36 -7.25
N LYS A 84 15.27 5.60 -6.14
CA LYS A 84 15.28 4.72 -4.96
C LYS A 84 14.04 3.81 -4.96
N PRO A 85 14.19 2.49 -4.69
CA PRO A 85 13.05 1.61 -4.56
C PRO A 85 12.25 1.97 -3.30
N ILE A 86 10.94 2.06 -3.44
CA ILE A 86 10.00 2.33 -2.35
C ILE A 86 8.95 1.23 -2.27
N ARG A 87 8.42 1.01 -1.07
CA ARG A 87 7.33 0.05 -0.84
C ARG A 87 6.00 0.77 -0.66
N LEU A 88 5.03 0.34 -1.47
CA LEU A 88 3.63 0.72 -1.33
C LEU A 88 2.87 -0.43 -0.67
N SER A 89 2.33 -0.16 0.51
CA SER A 89 1.52 -1.10 1.26
C SER A 89 0.27 -0.41 1.77
N LEU A 90 -0.79 -1.20 1.95
CA LEU A 90 -2.05 -0.72 2.50
C LEU A 90 -1.86 -0.52 4.02
N ASP A 91 -2.37 0.59 4.56
CA ASP A 91 -2.39 0.79 6.02
C ASP A 91 -3.46 -0.09 6.65
N PHE A 92 -3.04 -0.92 7.62
CA PHE A 92 -3.88 -1.91 8.29
C PHE A 92 -4.17 -1.53 9.75
N SER A 93 -3.88 -0.29 10.14
CA SER A 93 -3.97 0.21 11.52
C SER A 93 -5.33 0.04 12.22
N ALA A 94 -6.42 -0.22 11.48
CA ALA A 94 -7.76 -0.43 12.03
C ALA A 94 -8.12 -1.90 12.37
N GLN A 95 -7.23 -2.87 12.16
CA GLN A 95 -7.53 -4.31 12.38
C GLN A 95 -6.45 -4.98 13.25
N PRO A 96 -6.81 -5.92 14.14
CA PRO A 96 -5.81 -6.65 14.92
C PRO A 96 -4.84 -7.37 13.98
N LEU A 97 -3.54 -7.08 14.11
CA LEU A 97 -2.47 -7.76 13.37
C LEU A 97 -2.54 -9.29 13.54
N GLN A 98 -3.13 -9.75 14.65
CA GLN A 98 -3.34 -11.16 14.98
C GLN A 98 -4.25 -11.88 13.98
N THR A 99 -5.44 -11.34 13.70
CA THR A 99 -6.41 -11.92 12.76
C THR A 99 -5.80 -12.09 11.36
N ARG A 100 -4.87 -11.22 10.97
CA ARG A 100 -4.14 -11.34 9.70
C ARG A 100 -3.09 -12.43 9.69
N LYS A 101 -2.39 -12.64 10.80
CA LYS A 101 -1.44 -13.76 10.91
C LYS A 101 -2.19 -15.08 10.76
N GLU A 102 -3.35 -15.20 11.40
CA GLU A 102 -4.23 -16.37 11.30
C GLU A 102 -4.68 -16.59 9.85
N TRP A 103 -5.21 -15.56 9.17
CA TRP A 103 -5.58 -15.68 7.76
C TRP A 103 -4.40 -15.98 6.83
N ASN A 104 -3.22 -15.42 7.08
CA ASN A 104 -2.01 -15.73 6.30
C ASN A 104 -1.59 -17.20 6.48
N GLN A 105 -1.66 -17.75 7.69
CA GLN A 105 -1.39 -19.17 7.95
C GLN A 105 -2.35 -20.06 7.15
N ILE A 106 -3.65 -19.73 7.16
CA ILE A 106 -4.66 -20.47 6.38
C ILE A 106 -4.39 -20.33 4.87
N PHE A 107 -4.06 -19.13 4.39
CA PHE A 107 -3.70 -18.90 2.99
C PHE A 107 -2.48 -19.72 2.54
N GLU A 108 -1.43 -19.80 3.37
CA GLU A 108 -0.26 -20.64 3.09
C GLU A 108 -0.62 -22.12 3.01
N LEU A 109 -1.50 -22.61 3.90
CA LEU A 109 -1.98 -23.99 3.86
C LEU A 109 -2.79 -24.29 2.58
N LEU A 110 -3.67 -23.38 2.18
CA LEU A 110 -4.46 -23.52 0.96
C LEU A 110 -3.57 -23.45 -0.30
N SER A 111 -2.59 -22.56 -0.31
CA SER A 111 -1.60 -22.43 -1.38
C SER A 111 -0.76 -23.70 -1.52
N LYS A 112 -0.30 -24.30 -0.42
CA LYS A 112 0.42 -25.59 -0.42
C LYS A 112 -0.41 -26.74 -0.98
N ARG A 113 -1.73 -26.67 -0.85
CA ARG A 113 -2.67 -27.67 -1.39
C ARG A 113 -3.16 -27.33 -2.81
N ASN A 114 -2.53 -26.36 -3.48
CA ASN A 114 -2.86 -25.90 -4.84
C ASN A 114 -4.29 -25.31 -4.98
N TYR A 115 -4.92 -24.86 -3.89
CA TYR A 115 -6.19 -24.15 -3.99
C TYR A 115 -5.98 -22.72 -4.51
N GLN A 116 -6.82 -22.31 -5.45
CA GLN A 116 -6.84 -20.93 -5.95
C GLN A 116 -7.49 -20.03 -4.90
N SER A 117 -6.69 -19.61 -3.92
CA SER A 117 -7.11 -18.76 -2.81
C SER A 117 -6.71 -17.30 -3.03
N ARG A 118 -7.51 -16.37 -2.48
CA ARG A 118 -7.29 -14.94 -2.56
C ARG A 118 -7.71 -14.27 -1.26
N ILE A 119 -6.79 -13.51 -0.66
CA ILE A 119 -7.11 -12.65 0.48
C ILE A 119 -7.72 -11.35 -0.07
N MET A 120 -8.99 -11.13 0.25
CA MET A 120 -9.73 -9.90 0.00
C MET A 120 -9.66 -8.97 1.21
N TYR A 121 -9.84 -7.67 0.95
CA TYR A 121 -9.85 -6.66 1.99
C TYR A 121 -11.17 -6.70 2.81
N PRO A 122 -11.14 -6.46 4.13
CA PRO A 122 -9.97 -6.34 5.01
C PRO A 122 -9.46 -7.67 5.59
N THR A 123 -10.33 -8.68 5.67
CA THR A 123 -10.16 -9.97 6.37
C THR A 123 -11.12 -11.03 5.79
N LYS A 124 -11.21 -11.10 4.45
CA LYS A 124 -11.99 -12.15 3.77
C LYS A 124 -11.03 -13.02 2.98
N LEU A 125 -11.19 -14.33 3.06
CA LEU A 125 -10.45 -15.31 2.25
C LEU A 125 -11.46 -15.99 1.33
N SER A 126 -11.29 -15.83 0.02
CA SER A 126 -12.03 -16.62 -0.98
C SER A 126 -11.12 -17.72 -1.49
N PHE A 127 -11.62 -18.94 -1.66
CA PHE A 127 -10.86 -20.03 -2.26
C PHE A 127 -11.79 -20.91 -3.08
N LYS A 128 -11.32 -21.35 -4.23
CA LYS A 128 -12.11 -22.21 -5.09
C LYS A 128 -12.12 -23.64 -4.56
N TYR A 129 -13.29 -24.21 -4.29
CA TYR A 129 -13.46 -25.62 -3.89
C TYR A 129 -14.52 -26.26 -4.80
N GLU A 130 -14.17 -27.38 -5.44
CA GLU A 130 -15.08 -28.14 -6.32
C GLU A 130 -15.79 -27.36 -7.44
N GLY A 131 -15.28 -26.19 -7.82
CA GLY A 131 -15.87 -25.36 -8.88
C GLY A 131 -16.53 -24.07 -8.40
N GLU A 132 -16.83 -23.98 -7.11
CA GLU A 132 -17.47 -22.83 -6.47
C GLU A 132 -16.45 -21.94 -5.74
N ILE A 133 -16.75 -20.64 -5.58
CA ILE A 133 -15.87 -19.58 -5.01
C ILE A 133 -16.32 -19.18 -3.61
#